data_AF-A0A8S1YFC0-F1
#
_entry.id   AF-A0A8S1YFC0-F1
#
_cell.length_a   1.000
_cell.length_b   1.000
_cell.length_c   1.000
_cell.angle_alpha   90.00
_cell.angle_beta   90.00
_cell.angle_gamma   90.00
#
_symmetry.space_group_name_H-M   'P 1'
#
loop_
_entity.id
_entity.type
_entity.pdbx_description
1 polymer ?
#
loop_
_entity_poly.entity_id
_entity_poly.type
_entity_poly.pdbx_seq_one_letter_code
_entity_poly.pdbx_strand_id
1 'polypeptide(L)'
;MMDVMSVNFHVQNNVVNVKMEFVKLALSQDGSLINITFALHNVETALFLIPMNNVMMVMISHMMVVIGVNFNVQKVCIECQQQQCKKCDYLYKLNIQTAQCLKENYYDIYDDTQDVEKSNLQLIFYTNFRCGENYNLIENLCISQCGNGILINQYEECDDGNNYGGDGCSAYCHIEDTYTCINQEGSLSLCTYIIAPKLNLNILSDNAKQIKIVELTFTQQVKLEESLNFKEIIVFSIFPQTRYQLTISCISNLTITLSDPKYEIQIEFIEQIQNPILQVDIQKNTIFNTYDLGLLENKKTINLGTLFVLSQTTKQQLINIVQLNDVMMYSMVGVSSLAFLTGNAIMFLIYQIYYNNYLM
;
A
#
# COMPACT_ATOMS: atom_id res chain seq x y z
N MET A 1 36.57 -25.99 10.51
CA MET A 1 37.22 -27.17 11.13
C MET A 1 37.98 -27.82 9.99
N MET A 2 39.31 -27.77 9.98
CA MET A 2 40.10 -28.24 8.82
C MET A 2 40.21 -29.76 8.88
N ASP A 3 39.70 -30.44 7.85
CA ASP A 3 39.72 -31.90 7.76
C ASP A 3 41.15 -32.39 7.48
N VAL A 4 41.71 -33.13 8.43
CA VAL A 4 42.99 -33.83 8.28
C VAL A 4 42.75 -35.07 7.41
N MET A 5 43.35 -35.09 6.22
CA MET A 5 43.14 -36.18 5.26
C MET A 5 44.33 -37.14 5.25
N SER A 6 44.05 -38.44 5.15
CA SER A 6 45.08 -39.50 5.06
C SER A 6 45.13 -40.02 3.64
N VAL A 7 46.28 -39.93 2.98
CA VAL A 7 46.48 -40.37 1.59
C VAL A 7 47.54 -41.46 1.54
N ASN A 8 47.20 -42.58 0.90
CA ASN A 8 48.09 -43.71 0.68
C ASN A 8 48.86 -43.51 -0.64
N PHE A 9 50.18 -43.50 -0.56
CA PHE A 9 51.08 -43.38 -1.71
C PHE A 9 51.77 -44.73 -1.95
N HIS A 10 51.72 -45.23 -3.19
CA HIS A 10 52.48 -46.42 -3.55
C HIS A 10 53.85 -46.00 -4.11
N VAL A 11 54.92 -46.40 -3.43
CA VAL A 11 56.31 -46.12 -3.82
C VAL A 11 57.09 -47.43 -3.85
N GLN A 12 57.55 -47.86 -5.04
CA GLN A 12 58.34 -49.08 -5.25
C GLN A 12 57.83 -50.31 -4.46
N ASN A 13 56.55 -50.66 -4.64
CA ASN A 13 55.84 -51.76 -3.96
C ASN A 13 55.58 -51.60 -2.45
N ASN A 14 55.88 -50.44 -1.84
CA ASN A 14 55.46 -50.11 -0.48
C ASN A 14 54.36 -49.04 -0.47
N VAL A 15 53.41 -49.14 0.46
CA VAL A 15 52.38 -48.12 0.69
C VAL A 15 52.82 -47.21 1.83
N VAL A 16 53.08 -45.95 1.53
CA VAL A 16 53.37 -44.90 2.51
C VAL A 16 52.09 -44.11 2.74
N ASN A 17 51.55 -44.17 3.97
CA ASN A 17 50.37 -43.39 4.34
C ASN A 17 50.83 -42.06 4.93
N VAL A 18 50.53 -40.95 4.24
CA VAL A 18 50.88 -39.61 4.69
C VAL A 18 49.62 -38.84 5.03
N LYS A 19 49.60 -38.26 6.23
CA LYS A 19 48.54 -37.34 6.64
C LYS A 19 48.90 -35.94 6.20
N MET A 20 47.97 -35.27 5.53
CA MET A 20 48.14 -33.91 5.03
C MET A 20 47.09 -33.01 5.64
N GLU A 21 47.51 -31.83 6.08
CA GLU A 21 46.64 -30.75 6.56
C GLU A 21 46.88 -29.50 5.71
N PHE A 22 45.81 -28.84 5.29
CA PHE A 22 45.92 -27.58 4.54
C PHE A 22 46.39 -26.46 5.46
N VAL A 23 47.39 -25.69 5.02
CA VAL A 23 47.97 -24.61 5.85
C VAL A 23 47.67 -23.23 5.27
N LYS A 24 47.98 -23.01 4.00
CA LYS A 24 47.88 -21.66 3.43
C LYS A 24 47.77 -21.67 1.91
N LEU A 25 47.05 -20.69 1.37
CA LEU A 25 46.93 -20.41 -0.06
C LEU A 25 47.28 -18.95 -0.32
N ALA A 26 48.14 -18.71 -1.30
CA ALA A 26 48.54 -17.37 -1.75
C ALA A 26 48.14 -17.19 -3.22
N LEU A 27 47.37 -16.14 -3.49
CA LEU A 27 46.92 -15.71 -4.82
C LEU A 27 47.55 -14.36 -5.17
N SER A 28 47.76 -14.12 -6.45
CA SER A 28 48.14 -12.81 -6.97
C SER A 28 46.92 -11.88 -7.07
N GLN A 29 47.15 -10.59 -7.37
CA GLN A 29 46.06 -9.61 -7.49
C GLN A 29 45.12 -9.89 -8.67
N ASP A 30 45.61 -10.63 -9.68
CA ASP A 30 44.88 -11.15 -10.84
C ASP A 30 44.26 -12.55 -10.56
N GLY A 31 44.36 -13.07 -9.34
CA GLY A 31 43.74 -14.35 -8.95
C GLY A 31 44.51 -15.60 -9.39
N SER A 32 45.69 -15.43 -9.99
CA SER A 32 46.59 -16.53 -10.34
C SER A 32 47.12 -17.21 -9.08
N LEU A 33 47.15 -18.54 -9.09
CA LEU A 33 47.64 -19.34 -7.97
C LEU A 33 49.16 -19.16 -7.83
N ILE A 34 49.60 -18.40 -6.82
CA ILE A 34 51.03 -18.20 -6.56
C ILE A 34 51.59 -19.41 -5.80
N ASN A 35 50.93 -19.82 -4.73
CA ASN A 35 51.44 -20.89 -3.86
C ASN A 35 50.32 -21.56 -3.05
N ILE A 36 50.41 -22.88 -2.85
CA ILE A 36 49.61 -23.64 -1.90
C ILE A 36 50.55 -24.40 -0.98
N THR A 37 50.35 -24.26 0.33
CA THR A 37 51.15 -24.91 1.36
C THR A 37 50.30 -25.91 2.14
N PHE A 38 50.80 -27.14 2.23
CA PHE A 38 50.25 -28.21 3.06
C PHE A 38 51.26 -28.55 4.16
N ALA A 39 50.79 -28.92 5.34
CA ALA A 39 51.60 -29.54 6.39
C ALA A 39 51.48 -31.05 6.24
N LEU A 40 52.62 -31.72 6.16
CA LEU A 40 52.68 -33.18 6.18
C LEU A 40 52.96 -33.61 7.62
N HIS A 41 52.18 -34.56 8.12
CA HIS A 41 52.46 -35.22 9.39
C HIS A 41 53.18 -36.54 9.14
N ASN A 42 54.27 -36.76 9.88
CA ASN A 42 55.15 -37.93 9.87
C ASN A 42 56.19 -38.03 8.73
N VAL A 43 56.69 -36.90 8.20
CA VAL A 43 57.82 -36.89 7.25
C VAL A 43 58.85 -35.85 7.71
N GLU A 44 60.10 -36.25 7.94
CA GLU A 44 61.12 -35.38 8.57
C GLU A 44 61.65 -34.27 7.65
N THR A 45 61.50 -34.36 6.32
CA THR A 45 61.85 -33.27 5.39
C THR A 45 61.03 -33.35 4.11
N ALA A 46 60.27 -32.30 3.80
CA ALA A 46 59.68 -32.07 2.48
C ALA A 46 60.02 -30.65 2.00
N LEU A 47 60.68 -30.53 0.86
CA LEU A 47 60.99 -29.27 0.20
C LEU A 47 59.93 -29.00 -0.89
N PHE A 48 59.26 -27.86 -0.82
CA PHE A 48 58.21 -27.46 -1.76
C PHE A 48 58.80 -26.73 -2.98
N LEU A 49 58.41 -27.12 -4.20
CA LEU A 49 58.66 -26.34 -5.42
C LEU A 49 57.38 -26.16 -6.25
N ILE A 50 57.36 -25.02 -6.94
CA ILE A 50 56.28 -24.23 -7.55
C ILE A 50 55.41 -25.02 -8.56
N PRO A 51 54.10 -24.72 -8.69
CA PRO A 51 53.25 -25.37 -9.68
C PRO A 51 53.60 -24.94 -11.11
N MET A 52 53.79 -25.92 -11.99
CA MET A 52 53.65 -25.77 -13.45
C MET A 52 52.69 -26.86 -13.92
N ASN A 53 51.64 -26.47 -14.66
CA ASN A 53 50.73 -27.37 -15.38
C ASN A 53 50.09 -28.52 -14.57
N ASN A 54 49.33 -28.21 -13.52
CA ASN A 54 48.50 -29.17 -12.76
C ASN A 54 49.25 -30.36 -12.11
N VAL A 55 50.57 -30.25 -11.98
CA VAL A 55 51.43 -31.28 -11.40
C VAL A 55 52.16 -30.72 -10.19
N MET A 56 52.12 -31.45 -9.07
CA MET A 56 52.87 -31.13 -7.85
C MET A 56 53.97 -32.17 -7.65
N MET A 57 55.20 -31.71 -7.40
CA MET A 57 56.37 -32.57 -7.22
C MET A 57 56.78 -32.54 -5.75
N VAL A 58 56.75 -33.71 -5.09
CA VAL A 58 57.04 -33.84 -3.65
C VAL A 58 58.28 -34.70 -3.47
N MET A 59 59.30 -34.18 -2.78
CA MET A 59 60.49 -34.93 -2.40
C MET A 59 60.28 -35.55 -1.02
N ILE A 60 60.24 -36.89 -0.96
CA ILE A 60 60.14 -37.65 0.29
C ILE A 60 61.41 -38.50 0.41
N SER A 61 62.23 -38.23 1.43
CA SER A 61 63.40 -39.04 1.80
C SER A 61 64.29 -39.44 0.60
N HIS A 62 64.61 -38.48 -0.27
CA HIS A 62 65.43 -38.61 -1.50
C HIS A 62 64.74 -39.22 -2.74
N MET A 63 63.43 -39.48 -2.72
CA MET A 63 62.65 -39.84 -3.91
C MET A 63 61.72 -38.72 -4.36
N MET A 64 61.66 -38.50 -5.67
CA MET A 64 60.78 -37.53 -6.32
C MET A 64 59.45 -38.21 -6.66
N VAL A 65 58.35 -37.73 -6.06
CA VAL A 65 56.99 -38.21 -6.32
C VAL A 65 56.22 -37.13 -7.07
N VAL A 66 55.64 -37.49 -8.22
CA VAL A 66 54.84 -36.60 -9.05
C VAL A 66 53.37 -36.87 -8.78
N ILE A 67 52.62 -35.86 -8.32
CA ILE A 67 51.20 -35.94 -8.01
C ILE A 67 50.42 -35.12 -9.04
N GLY A 68 49.55 -35.77 -9.81
CA GLY A 68 48.57 -35.10 -10.65
C GLY A 68 47.37 -34.68 -9.81
N VAL A 69 47.07 -33.38 -9.76
CA VAL A 69 45.91 -32.86 -9.00
C VAL A 69 44.87 -32.34 -10.00
N ASN A 70 43.68 -32.93 -9.99
CA ASN A 70 42.66 -32.66 -11.00
C ASN A 70 41.60 -31.67 -10.46
N PHE A 71 41.79 -30.38 -10.71
CA PHE A 71 40.87 -29.33 -10.25
C PHE A 71 39.59 -29.30 -11.08
N ASN A 72 38.42 -29.39 -10.45
CA ASN A 72 37.13 -29.23 -11.12
C ASN A 72 36.59 -27.82 -10.85
N VAL A 73 36.79 -26.91 -11.80
CA VAL A 73 36.33 -25.51 -11.72
C VAL A 73 34.92 -25.40 -12.31
N GLN A 74 33.93 -25.02 -11.51
CA GLN A 74 32.57 -24.73 -11.97
C GLN A 74 32.55 -23.42 -12.79
N LYS A 75 31.57 -23.30 -13.71
CA LYS A 75 31.41 -22.14 -14.62
C LYS A 75 31.20 -20.84 -13.83
N VAL A 76 31.92 -19.76 -14.20
CA VAL A 76 31.93 -18.50 -13.45
C VAL A 76 31.51 -17.33 -14.33
N CYS A 77 30.39 -16.70 -13.97
CA CYS A 77 30.08 -15.33 -14.36
C CYS A 77 30.51 -14.40 -13.20
N ILE A 78 31.26 -13.35 -13.52
CA ILE A 78 31.73 -12.38 -12.52
C ILE A 78 30.76 -11.21 -12.38
N GLU A 79 30.11 -10.83 -13.48
CA GLU A 79 29.15 -9.72 -13.50
C GLU A 79 27.93 -10.11 -14.32
N CYS A 80 26.75 -9.99 -13.72
CA CYS A 80 25.48 -10.32 -14.35
C CYS A 80 24.48 -9.15 -14.22
N GLN A 81 23.67 -8.95 -15.26
CA GLN A 81 22.58 -7.98 -15.29
C GLN A 81 21.33 -8.68 -15.83
N GLN A 82 20.21 -8.62 -15.10
CA GLN A 82 18.94 -9.26 -15.53
C GLN A 82 19.11 -10.72 -15.98
N GLN A 83 19.87 -11.52 -15.21
CA GLN A 83 20.19 -12.93 -15.49
C GLN A 83 21.07 -13.17 -16.74
N GLN A 84 21.59 -12.12 -17.37
CA GLN A 84 22.53 -12.21 -18.48
C GLN A 84 23.95 -11.88 -18.01
N CYS A 85 24.90 -12.77 -18.30
CA CYS A 85 26.29 -12.50 -17.96
C CYS A 85 26.84 -11.36 -18.83
N LYS A 86 27.40 -10.34 -18.17
CA LYS A 86 28.08 -9.20 -18.78
C LYS A 86 29.60 -9.35 -18.74
N LYS A 87 30.12 -10.06 -17.75
CA LYS A 87 31.56 -10.30 -17.59
C LYS A 87 31.84 -11.70 -17.08
N CYS A 88 32.71 -12.40 -17.81
CA CYS A 88 33.18 -13.74 -17.45
C CYS A 88 34.53 -13.66 -16.75
N ASP A 89 34.88 -14.75 -16.06
CA ASP A 89 36.23 -14.94 -15.52
C ASP A 89 37.29 -15.03 -16.63
N TYR A 90 38.56 -14.74 -16.32
CA TYR A 90 39.65 -14.65 -17.30
C TYR A 90 39.88 -15.95 -18.10
N LEU A 91 39.40 -17.08 -17.59
CA LEU A 91 39.45 -18.40 -18.25
C LEU A 91 38.28 -18.66 -19.21
N TYR A 92 37.30 -17.75 -19.30
CA TYR A 92 36.07 -17.93 -20.06
C TYR A 92 35.76 -16.72 -20.94
N LYS A 93 35.30 -16.98 -22.15
CA LYS A 93 34.86 -15.97 -23.12
C LYS A 93 33.34 -15.81 -23.07
N LEU A 94 32.88 -14.57 -23.00
CA LEU A 94 31.45 -14.27 -23.07
C LEU A 94 30.94 -14.47 -24.50
N ASN A 95 29.98 -15.36 -24.68
CA ASN A 95 29.19 -15.42 -25.89
C ASN A 95 28.10 -14.33 -25.82
N ILE A 96 28.23 -13.30 -26.66
CA ILE A 96 27.34 -12.12 -26.66
C ILE A 96 25.90 -12.48 -27.07
N GLN A 97 25.72 -13.55 -27.84
CA GLN A 97 24.39 -13.96 -28.31
C GLN A 97 23.64 -14.80 -27.26
N THR A 98 24.36 -15.64 -26.51
CA THR A 98 23.75 -16.53 -25.51
C THR A 98 23.93 -16.06 -24.07
N ALA A 99 24.69 -14.98 -23.85
CA ALA A 99 25.10 -14.47 -22.54
C ALA A 99 25.77 -15.54 -21.64
N GLN A 100 26.40 -16.55 -22.25
CA GLN A 100 27.08 -17.65 -21.55
C GLN A 100 28.60 -17.49 -21.57
N CYS A 101 29.23 -17.76 -20.44
CA CYS A 101 30.69 -17.87 -20.34
C CYS A 101 31.14 -19.24 -20.83
N LEU A 102 31.82 -19.28 -21.98
CA LEU A 102 32.36 -20.49 -22.60
C LEU A 102 33.85 -20.60 -22.30
N LYS A 103 34.30 -21.78 -21.87
CA LYS A 103 35.72 -22.03 -21.61
C LYS A 103 36.49 -21.95 -22.93
N GLU A 104 37.56 -21.16 -22.96
CA GLU A 104 38.45 -21.12 -24.13
C GLU A 104 39.40 -22.33 -24.02
N ASN A 105 39.31 -23.30 -24.94
CA ASN A 105 40.20 -24.45 -24.96
C ASN A 105 41.58 -23.99 -25.41
N TYR A 106 42.50 -23.76 -24.47
CA TYR A 106 43.92 -23.65 -24.77
C TYR A 106 44.44 -25.06 -25.10
N TYR A 107 44.78 -25.29 -26.37
CA TYR A 107 45.44 -26.53 -26.81
C TYR A 107 46.90 -26.48 -26.42
N ASP A 108 47.29 -27.21 -25.37
CA ASP A 108 48.68 -27.61 -25.19
C ASP A 108 48.92 -28.94 -25.91
N ILE A 109 49.79 -28.89 -26.90
CA ILE A 109 50.39 -30.05 -27.57
C ILE A 109 51.37 -30.68 -26.56
N TYR A 110 51.10 -31.88 -26.05
CA TYR A 110 52.15 -32.85 -25.75
C TYR A 110 51.58 -34.28 -25.70
N ASP A 111 52.26 -35.13 -26.46
CA ASP A 111 52.04 -36.55 -26.65
C ASP A 111 52.69 -37.38 -25.52
N ASP A 112 52.26 -38.63 -25.48
CA ASP A 112 52.94 -39.83 -24.95
C ASP A 112 52.63 -40.35 -23.51
N THR A 113 51.87 -41.45 -23.53
CA THR A 113 51.99 -42.72 -22.78
C THR A 113 51.98 -42.82 -21.23
N GLN A 114 51.10 -43.74 -20.80
CA GLN A 114 51.07 -44.60 -19.58
C GLN A 114 50.25 -44.21 -18.34
N ASP A 115 49.39 -45.18 -17.99
CA ASP A 115 48.60 -45.46 -16.79
C ASP A 115 49.03 -44.82 -15.46
N VAL A 116 48.15 -44.01 -14.85
CA VAL A 116 48.01 -43.89 -13.38
C VAL A 116 46.54 -43.55 -13.01
N GLU A 117 46.00 -44.29 -12.05
CA GLU A 117 44.67 -44.13 -11.45
C GLU A 117 44.43 -42.69 -10.92
N LYS A 118 43.35 -42.07 -11.41
CA LYS A 118 42.85 -40.75 -11.01
C LYS A 118 42.33 -40.77 -9.57
N SER A 119 43.05 -40.16 -8.64
CA SER A 119 42.47 -39.65 -7.40
C SER A 119 41.91 -38.24 -7.66
N ASN A 120 40.58 -38.12 -7.72
CA ASN A 120 39.88 -36.86 -7.98
C ASN A 120 39.96 -35.93 -6.75
N LEU A 121 40.91 -34.98 -6.76
CA LEU A 121 40.96 -33.87 -5.82
C LEU A 121 40.06 -32.72 -6.29
N GLN A 122 38.80 -32.70 -5.85
CA GLN A 122 37.85 -31.66 -6.21
C GLN A 122 38.05 -30.41 -5.34
N LEU A 123 39.01 -29.55 -5.72
CA LEU A 123 39.20 -28.23 -5.12
C LEU A 123 38.15 -27.25 -5.68
N ILE A 124 37.17 -26.90 -4.84
CA ILE A 124 36.10 -25.95 -5.16
C ILE A 124 36.63 -24.53 -4.94
N PHE A 125 36.86 -23.77 -6.01
CA PHE A 125 37.13 -22.34 -5.93
C PHE A 125 35.81 -21.57 -5.94
N TYR A 126 35.53 -20.81 -4.88
CA TYR A 126 34.43 -19.86 -4.84
C TYR A 126 34.83 -18.61 -5.62
N THR A 127 34.40 -18.50 -6.87
CA THR A 127 34.38 -17.21 -7.53
C THR A 127 33.19 -16.42 -7.02
N ASN A 128 33.46 -15.28 -6.40
CA ASN A 128 32.44 -14.39 -5.87
C ASN A 128 31.72 -13.73 -7.05
N PHE A 129 30.60 -14.32 -7.45
CA PHE A 129 29.64 -13.73 -8.38
C PHE A 129 29.27 -12.32 -7.89
N ARG A 130 29.20 -11.34 -8.79
CA ARG A 130 28.75 -9.97 -8.49
C ARG A 130 27.69 -9.55 -9.50
N CYS A 131 26.79 -8.68 -9.08
CA CYS A 131 25.80 -8.07 -9.95
C CYS A 131 26.29 -6.70 -10.44
N GLY A 132 25.74 -6.23 -11.56
CA GLY A 132 25.99 -4.87 -12.06
C GLY A 132 25.46 -3.79 -11.10
N GLU A 133 25.78 -2.52 -11.39
CA GLU A 133 25.26 -1.39 -10.61
C GLU A 133 23.73 -1.42 -10.54
N ASN A 134 23.16 -1.15 -9.36
CA ASN A 134 21.73 -1.20 -9.04
C ASN A 134 21.11 -2.61 -8.95
N TYR A 135 21.92 -3.66 -8.82
CA TYR A 135 21.44 -5.03 -8.60
C TYR A 135 22.10 -5.67 -7.37
N ASN A 136 21.31 -6.37 -6.56
CA ASN A 136 21.78 -7.15 -5.43
C ASN A 136 21.87 -8.64 -5.77
N LEU A 137 22.87 -9.32 -5.20
CA LEU A 137 23.03 -10.76 -5.32
C LEU A 137 22.24 -11.49 -4.23
N ILE A 138 21.18 -12.19 -4.61
CA ILE A 138 20.36 -13.01 -3.72
C ILE A 138 20.24 -14.39 -4.35
N GLU A 139 20.70 -15.44 -3.65
CA GLU A 139 20.62 -16.84 -4.11
C GLU A 139 21.15 -17.08 -5.53
N ASN A 140 22.29 -16.47 -5.89
CA ASN A 140 22.89 -16.50 -7.23
C ASN A 140 22.06 -15.83 -8.35
N LEU A 141 21.02 -15.06 -8.00
CA LEU A 141 20.30 -14.18 -8.92
C LEU A 141 20.63 -12.71 -8.66
N CYS A 142 20.68 -11.93 -9.75
CA CYS A 142 20.75 -10.48 -9.69
C CYS A 142 19.35 -9.91 -9.71
N ILE A 143 18.93 -9.37 -8.57
CA ILE A 143 17.63 -8.75 -8.35
C ILE A 143 17.83 -7.23 -8.34
N SER A 144 16.88 -6.47 -8.91
CA SER A 144 16.91 -5.00 -8.84
C SER A 144 17.05 -4.54 -7.39
N GLN A 145 17.87 -3.54 -7.16
CA GLN A 145 18.01 -2.92 -5.85
C GLN A 145 16.89 -1.90 -5.66
N CYS A 146 16.04 -2.12 -4.66
CA CYS A 146 15.00 -1.16 -4.34
C CYS A 146 15.54 0.26 -4.05
N GLY A 147 14.83 1.26 -4.59
CA GLY A 147 15.14 2.67 -4.40
C GLY A 147 16.28 3.17 -5.30
N ASN A 148 16.50 2.51 -6.44
CA ASN A 148 17.54 2.91 -7.40
C ASN A 148 16.99 3.86 -8.49
N GLY A 149 15.68 4.09 -8.52
CA GLY A 149 14.96 4.94 -9.47
C GLY A 149 14.70 4.30 -10.82
N ILE A 150 14.87 2.98 -10.94
CA ILE A 150 14.74 2.17 -12.15
C ILE A 150 13.79 1.02 -11.85
N LEU A 151 12.49 1.27 -12.06
CA LEU A 151 11.48 0.24 -11.86
C LEU A 151 11.70 -0.96 -12.79
N ILE A 152 11.92 -2.13 -12.22
CA ILE A 152 11.87 -3.41 -12.93
C ILE A 152 10.65 -4.19 -12.44
N ASN A 153 9.57 -4.20 -13.24
CA ASN A 153 8.27 -4.75 -12.84
C ASN A 153 8.31 -6.24 -12.47
N GLN A 154 9.36 -6.96 -12.87
CA GLN A 154 9.58 -8.36 -12.48
C GLN A 154 9.93 -8.52 -10.99
N TYR A 155 10.55 -7.51 -10.39
CA TYR A 155 11.12 -7.57 -9.03
C TYR A 155 10.49 -6.56 -8.07
N GLU A 156 9.96 -5.44 -8.59
CA GLU A 156 9.51 -4.28 -7.82
C GLU A 156 8.12 -3.86 -8.30
N GLU A 157 7.23 -3.49 -7.39
CA GLU A 157 5.91 -2.92 -7.72
C GLU A 157 5.97 -1.41 -7.94
N CYS A 158 6.98 -0.75 -7.37
CA CYS A 158 7.28 0.67 -7.54
C CYS A 158 8.78 0.90 -7.28
N ASP A 159 9.36 1.97 -7.81
CA ASP A 159 10.68 2.45 -7.39
C ASP A 159 10.71 3.98 -7.48
N ASP A 160 10.56 4.66 -6.35
CA ASP A 160 10.54 6.12 -6.26
C ASP A 160 11.94 6.75 -6.05
N GLY A 161 13.00 5.97 -6.25
CA GLY A 161 14.38 6.43 -6.17
C GLY A 161 14.94 6.55 -4.76
N ASN A 162 14.24 6.02 -3.74
CA ASN A 162 14.75 5.99 -2.38
C ASN A 162 14.26 4.76 -1.57
N ASN A 163 14.72 4.63 -0.32
CA ASN A 163 14.34 3.52 0.58
C ASN A 163 13.64 4.03 1.87
N TYR A 164 13.10 5.24 1.81
CA TYR A 164 12.21 5.76 2.83
C TYR A 164 10.79 5.25 2.55
N GLY A 165 9.97 5.12 3.58
CA GLY A 165 8.55 4.82 3.42
C GLY A 165 7.70 6.04 3.80
N GLY A 166 6.43 5.99 3.44
CA GLY A 166 5.43 7.03 3.69
C GLY A 166 5.18 7.98 2.51
N ASP A 167 5.90 7.84 1.41
CA ASP A 167 5.76 8.55 0.13
C ASP A 167 5.04 7.73 -0.94
N GLY A 168 4.61 6.51 -0.61
CA GLY A 168 3.79 5.65 -1.46
C GLY A 168 4.53 4.48 -2.08
N CYS A 169 5.87 4.48 -2.03
CA CYS A 169 6.68 3.30 -2.31
C CYS A 169 7.43 2.91 -1.05
N SER A 170 7.24 1.68 -0.56
CA SER A 170 7.91 1.24 0.66
C SER A 170 9.40 0.99 0.43
N ALA A 171 10.17 0.88 1.51
CA ALA A 171 11.59 0.48 1.50
C ALA A 171 11.86 -0.94 0.92
N TYR A 172 10.80 -1.68 0.56
CA TYR A 172 10.85 -2.99 -0.09
C TYR A 172 10.25 -2.95 -1.50
N CYS A 173 9.99 -1.76 -2.06
CA CYS A 173 9.45 -1.54 -3.39
C CYS A 173 8.07 -2.17 -3.63
N HIS A 174 7.28 -2.23 -2.55
CA HIS A 174 5.83 -2.47 -2.58
C HIS A 174 5.08 -1.14 -2.51
N ILE A 175 3.97 -1.03 -3.22
CA ILE A 175 3.09 0.14 -3.14
C ILE A 175 2.47 0.18 -1.73
N GLU A 176 2.53 1.33 -1.08
CA GLU A 176 1.98 1.51 0.26
C GLU A 176 0.46 1.64 0.25
N ASP A 177 -0.19 1.22 1.33
CA ASP A 177 -1.63 1.39 1.50
C ASP A 177 -2.02 2.86 1.34
N THR A 178 -3.17 3.11 0.69
CA THR A 178 -3.67 4.47 0.41
C THR A 178 -2.77 5.29 -0.53
N TYR A 179 -1.93 4.65 -1.33
CA TYR A 179 -1.24 5.28 -2.45
C TYR A 179 -1.57 4.59 -3.78
N THR A 180 -1.41 5.33 -4.88
CA THR A 180 -1.32 4.78 -6.23
C THR A 180 -0.10 5.35 -6.93
N CYS A 181 0.63 4.50 -7.65
CA CYS A 181 1.86 4.87 -8.32
C CYS A 181 1.71 4.74 -9.84
N ILE A 182 2.18 5.77 -10.56
CA ILE A 182 2.33 5.71 -12.01
C ILE A 182 3.68 5.07 -12.29
N ASN A 183 3.63 3.89 -12.89
CA ASN A 183 4.78 3.03 -13.13
C ASN A 183 5.13 2.97 -14.60
N GLN A 184 6.41 3.13 -14.92
CA GLN A 184 6.95 2.95 -16.26
C GLN A 184 8.26 2.16 -16.15
N GLU A 185 8.38 1.08 -16.91
CA GLU A 185 9.58 0.22 -16.92
C GLU A 185 10.85 1.05 -17.13
N GLY A 186 11.84 0.85 -16.29
CA GLY A 186 13.13 1.53 -16.32
C GLY A 186 13.10 3.01 -15.92
N SER A 187 12.02 3.48 -15.29
CA SER A 187 11.85 4.86 -14.84
C SER A 187 11.41 4.91 -13.37
N LEU A 188 11.50 6.11 -12.78
CA LEU A 188 11.07 6.38 -11.42
C LEU A 188 9.53 6.39 -11.30
N SER A 189 9.01 5.69 -10.30
CA SER A 189 7.59 5.64 -9.94
C SER A 189 7.15 6.93 -9.28
N LEU A 190 6.02 7.47 -9.74
CA LEU A 190 5.40 8.65 -9.14
C LEU A 190 4.17 8.24 -8.34
N CYS A 191 4.30 8.25 -7.01
CA CYS A 191 3.26 7.84 -6.10
C CYS A 191 2.43 9.03 -5.59
N THR A 192 1.12 8.83 -5.47
CA THR A 192 0.16 9.84 -5.01
C THR A 192 -0.75 9.27 -3.94
N TYR A 193 -1.00 10.07 -2.91
CA TYR A 193 -1.88 9.69 -1.80
C TYR A 193 -3.35 9.69 -2.25
N ILE A 194 -4.04 8.56 -2.04
CA ILE A 194 -5.44 8.35 -2.40
C ILE A 194 -6.28 8.09 -1.15
N ILE A 195 -7.39 8.81 -1.04
CA ILE A 195 -8.35 8.61 0.05
C ILE A 195 -9.72 8.27 -0.50
N ALA A 196 -10.38 7.35 0.18
CA ALA A 196 -11.76 7.00 -0.11
C ALA A 196 -12.69 8.19 0.19
N PRO A 197 -13.75 8.40 -0.63
CA PRO A 197 -14.72 9.45 -0.39
C PRO A 197 -15.48 9.19 0.92
N LYS A 198 -15.85 10.26 1.63
CA LYS A 198 -16.68 10.19 2.83
C LYS A 198 -18.01 10.91 2.60
N LEU A 199 -19.08 10.30 3.09
CA LEU A 199 -20.42 10.88 3.11
C LEU A 199 -20.54 11.91 4.24
N ASN A 200 -20.96 13.12 3.89
CA ASN A 200 -21.18 14.22 4.81
C ASN A 200 -22.66 14.61 4.85
N LEU A 201 -23.16 14.84 6.06
CA LEU A 201 -24.49 15.39 6.32
C LEU A 201 -24.34 16.70 7.11
N ASN A 202 -25.02 17.75 6.67
CA ASN A 202 -24.99 19.05 7.34
C ASN A 202 -26.41 19.60 7.50
N ILE A 203 -26.72 20.23 8.63
CA ILE A 203 -28.05 20.80 8.86
C ILE A 203 -28.05 22.24 8.34
N LEU A 204 -28.95 22.53 7.40
CA LEU A 204 -29.10 23.88 6.84
C LEU A 204 -30.21 24.69 7.52
N SER A 205 -31.23 24.03 8.09
CA SER A 205 -32.35 24.73 8.72
C SER A 205 -32.14 25.00 10.21
N ASP A 206 -32.72 26.12 10.66
CA ASP A 206 -32.74 26.49 12.08
C ASP A 206 -33.69 25.58 12.89
N ASN A 207 -33.39 25.42 14.19
CA ASN A 207 -34.12 24.60 15.15
C ASN A 207 -35.56 25.07 15.40
N ALA A 208 -35.90 26.30 15.03
CA ALA A 208 -37.22 26.89 15.24
C ALA A 208 -38.29 26.46 14.22
N LYS A 209 -37.92 25.83 13.09
CA LYS A 209 -38.87 25.47 12.03
C LYS A 209 -39.34 24.01 12.17
N GLN A 210 -40.60 23.76 11.79
CA GLN A 210 -41.19 22.41 11.70
C GLN A 210 -40.53 21.55 10.61
N ILE A 211 -39.86 22.18 9.65
CA ILE A 211 -39.16 21.53 8.55
C ILE A 211 -37.66 21.51 8.85
N LYS A 212 -37.07 20.32 8.75
CA LYS A 212 -35.61 20.11 8.84
C LYS A 212 -35.03 19.95 7.46
N ILE A 213 -33.96 20.70 7.18
CA ILE A 213 -33.26 20.65 5.90
C ILE A 213 -31.85 20.13 6.16
N VAL A 214 -31.53 18.99 5.56
CA VAL A 214 -30.21 18.35 5.64
C VAL A 214 -29.58 18.33 4.26
N GLU A 215 -28.38 18.88 4.17
CA GLU A 215 -27.51 18.78 3.00
C GLU A 215 -26.74 17.45 3.04
N LEU A 216 -26.70 16.75 1.92
CA LEU A 216 -25.88 15.57 1.68
C LEU A 216 -24.83 15.88 0.62
N THR A 217 -23.57 15.72 0.99
CA THR A 217 -22.39 15.95 0.14
C THR A 217 -21.34 14.87 0.35
N PHE A 218 -20.30 14.90 -0.48
CA PHE A 218 -19.12 14.04 -0.34
C PHE A 218 -17.86 14.90 -0.15
N THR A 219 -16.82 14.34 0.47
CA THR A 219 -15.55 15.06 0.70
C THR A 219 -14.74 15.34 -0.56
N GLN A 220 -15.08 14.69 -1.67
CA GLN A 220 -14.39 14.78 -2.96
C GLN A 220 -15.35 14.40 -4.10
N GLN A 221 -14.90 14.61 -5.33
CA GLN A 221 -15.65 14.21 -6.52
C GLN A 221 -15.89 12.69 -6.54
N VAL A 222 -17.12 12.33 -6.88
CA VAL A 222 -17.56 10.94 -6.97
C VAL A 222 -18.33 10.68 -8.27
N LYS A 223 -18.34 9.41 -8.65
CA LYS A 223 -19.07 8.85 -9.77
C LYS A 223 -19.89 7.65 -9.32
N LEU A 224 -20.95 7.35 -10.07
CA LEU A 224 -21.84 6.22 -9.85
C LEU A 224 -21.44 5.04 -10.74
N GLU A 225 -21.66 3.83 -10.23
CA GLU A 225 -21.59 2.60 -11.01
C GLU A 225 -22.57 2.64 -12.19
N GLU A 226 -22.12 2.22 -13.37
CA GLU A 226 -22.95 2.18 -14.57
C GLU A 226 -24.23 1.35 -14.31
N SER A 227 -25.38 1.89 -14.74
CA SER A 227 -26.76 1.34 -14.60
C SER A 227 -27.58 1.68 -13.35
N LEU A 228 -27.01 2.33 -12.32
CA LEU A 228 -27.78 2.67 -11.10
C LEU A 228 -28.35 4.10 -11.14
N ASN A 229 -29.40 4.34 -10.35
CA ASN A 229 -29.90 5.69 -10.04
C ASN A 229 -29.67 6.01 -8.56
N PHE A 230 -29.33 7.26 -8.24
CA PHE A 230 -29.15 7.71 -6.84
C PHE A 230 -30.33 7.34 -5.93
N LYS A 231 -31.57 7.41 -6.44
CA LYS A 231 -32.78 7.07 -5.65
C LYS A 231 -32.90 5.58 -5.31
N GLU A 232 -32.27 4.70 -6.07
CA GLU A 232 -32.37 3.25 -5.89
C GLU A 232 -31.36 2.74 -4.87
N ILE A 233 -30.21 3.42 -4.77
CA ILE A 233 -29.10 3.01 -3.91
C ILE A 233 -29.16 3.61 -2.50
N ILE A 234 -30.01 4.62 -2.26
CA ILE A 234 -30.05 5.37 -1.01
C ILE A 234 -31.32 5.08 -0.23
N VAL A 235 -31.16 4.80 1.06
CA VAL A 235 -32.26 4.56 2.00
C VAL A 235 -32.15 5.55 3.14
N PHE A 236 -33.27 6.21 3.43
CA PHE A 236 -33.41 7.13 4.56
C PHE A 236 -34.23 6.47 5.66
N SER A 237 -33.78 6.60 6.91
CA SER A 237 -34.49 6.10 8.08
C SER A 237 -34.43 7.13 9.20
N ILE A 238 -35.52 7.30 9.94
CA ILE A 238 -35.57 8.22 11.10
C ILE A 238 -35.79 7.41 12.38
N PHE A 239 -35.03 7.74 13.42
CA PHE A 239 -35.11 7.11 14.73
C PHE A 239 -35.34 8.14 15.85
N PRO A 240 -36.25 7.88 16.81
CA PRO A 240 -37.23 6.79 16.82
C PRO A 240 -38.28 6.90 15.70
N GLN A 241 -38.95 5.80 15.38
CA GLN A 241 -39.96 5.73 14.32
C GLN A 241 -41.10 6.73 14.58
N THR A 242 -41.45 7.52 13.57
CA THR A 242 -42.49 8.55 13.62
C THR A 242 -43.08 8.79 12.23
N ARG A 243 -44.19 9.51 12.14
CA ARG A 243 -44.77 9.93 10.86
C ARG A 243 -44.11 11.21 10.36
N TYR A 244 -43.53 11.14 9.17
CA TYR A 244 -42.88 12.26 8.50
C TYR A 244 -43.12 12.22 6.99
N GLN A 245 -42.94 13.35 6.34
CA GLN A 245 -42.82 13.46 4.88
C GLN A 245 -41.38 13.84 4.54
N LEU A 246 -40.78 13.12 3.60
CA LEU A 246 -39.41 13.36 3.15
C LEU A 246 -39.41 13.70 1.66
N THR A 247 -38.78 14.81 1.31
CA THR A 247 -38.60 15.25 -0.07
C THR A 247 -37.11 15.47 -0.34
N ILE A 248 -36.63 14.98 -1.47
CA ILE A 248 -35.22 15.10 -1.87
C ILE A 248 -35.16 16.01 -3.08
N SER A 249 -34.48 17.14 -2.95
CA SER A 249 -34.14 18.04 -4.05
C SER A 249 -32.68 17.82 -4.44
N CYS A 250 -32.47 17.66 -5.74
CA CYS A 250 -31.15 17.55 -6.32
C CYS A 250 -30.67 18.97 -6.68
N ILE A 251 -29.56 19.41 -6.07
CA ILE A 251 -28.89 20.66 -6.45
C ILE A 251 -27.86 20.36 -7.56
N SER A 252 -27.05 19.32 -7.35
CA SER A 252 -26.16 18.76 -8.36
C SER A 252 -26.25 17.23 -8.33
N ASN A 253 -26.51 16.63 -9.50
CA ASN A 253 -26.82 15.21 -9.58
C ASN A 253 -25.56 14.36 -9.58
N LEU A 254 -25.63 13.21 -8.93
CA LEU A 254 -24.64 12.15 -9.05
C LEU A 254 -24.75 11.52 -10.44
N THR A 255 -23.64 11.50 -11.16
CA THR A 255 -23.53 10.97 -12.52
C THR A 255 -22.56 9.80 -12.59
N ILE A 256 -22.55 9.11 -13.73
CA ILE A 256 -21.56 8.06 -14.06
C ILE A 256 -20.15 8.68 -14.25
N THR A 257 -20.10 9.97 -14.57
CA THR A 257 -18.85 10.76 -14.58
C THR A 257 -18.58 11.40 -13.23
N LEU A 258 -17.30 11.72 -12.95
CA LEU A 258 -16.89 12.44 -11.74
C LEU A 258 -17.63 13.78 -11.63
N SER A 259 -18.23 13.99 -10.46
CA SER A 259 -19.04 15.16 -10.15
C SER A 259 -18.98 15.46 -8.65
N ASP A 260 -19.39 16.66 -8.24
CA ASP A 260 -19.57 17.05 -6.84
C ASP A 260 -21.09 17.08 -6.53
N PRO A 261 -21.73 15.92 -6.31
CA PRO A 261 -23.16 15.85 -6.13
C PRO A 261 -23.57 16.42 -4.78
N LYS A 262 -24.71 17.11 -4.80
CA LYS A 262 -25.27 17.81 -3.65
C LYS A 262 -26.78 17.62 -3.66
N TYR A 263 -27.27 17.05 -2.57
CA TYR A 263 -28.69 16.83 -2.36
C TYR A 263 -29.14 17.57 -1.12
N GLU A 264 -30.37 18.07 -1.17
CA GLU A 264 -31.05 18.66 -0.03
C GLU A 264 -32.23 17.78 0.33
N ILE A 265 -32.27 17.35 1.59
CA ILE A 265 -33.26 16.45 2.14
C ILE A 265 -34.13 17.28 3.08
N GLN A 266 -35.36 17.52 2.67
CA GLN A 266 -36.36 18.22 3.45
C GLN A 266 -37.22 17.20 4.19
N ILE A 267 -37.32 17.35 5.51
CA ILE A 267 -38.06 16.46 6.39
C ILE A 267 -39.09 17.28 7.15
N GLU A 268 -40.36 16.98 6.92
CA GLU A 268 -41.50 17.57 7.63
C GLU A 268 -42.08 16.55 8.61
N PHE A 269 -42.03 16.88 9.89
CA PHE A 269 -42.56 16.01 10.95
C PHE A 269 -44.05 16.28 11.17
N ILE A 270 -44.86 15.22 11.08
CA ILE A 270 -46.30 15.30 11.32
C ILE A 270 -46.60 15.28 12.83
N GLU A 271 -45.75 14.60 13.61
CA GLU A 271 -45.87 14.43 15.05
C GLU A 271 -44.66 15.01 15.80
N GLN A 272 -44.87 15.41 17.06
CA GLN A 272 -43.80 15.89 17.91
C GLN A 272 -42.87 14.73 18.29
N ILE A 273 -41.57 14.94 18.13
CA ILE A 273 -40.54 13.96 18.43
C ILE A 273 -39.34 14.67 19.06
N GLN A 274 -38.74 14.04 20.07
CA GLN A 274 -37.56 14.55 20.74
C GLN A 274 -36.30 13.97 20.08
N ASN A 275 -35.41 14.86 19.64
CA ASN A 275 -34.10 14.52 19.08
C ASN A 275 -34.11 13.38 18.03
N PRO A 276 -34.93 13.48 16.96
CA PRO A 276 -34.89 12.48 15.90
C PRO A 276 -33.52 12.46 15.23
N ILE A 277 -33.05 11.25 14.93
CA ILE A 277 -31.82 10.99 14.21
C ILE A 277 -32.19 10.57 12.79
N LEU A 278 -31.67 11.29 11.80
CA LEU A 278 -31.69 10.86 10.41
C LEU A 278 -30.52 9.91 10.20
N GLN A 279 -30.80 8.73 9.68
CA GLN A 279 -29.82 7.79 9.16
C GLN A 279 -29.96 7.72 7.64
N VAL A 280 -28.83 7.86 6.96
CA VAL A 280 -28.67 7.67 5.52
C VAL A 280 -27.82 6.42 5.31
N ASP A 281 -28.32 5.49 4.51
CA ASP A 281 -27.64 4.25 4.14
C ASP A 281 -27.53 4.20 2.62
N ILE A 282 -26.31 4.13 2.10
CA ILE A 282 -26.01 4.02 0.68
C ILE A 282 -25.59 2.57 0.41
N GLN A 283 -26.07 1.97 -0.67
CA GLN A 283 -25.66 0.62 -1.03
C GLN A 283 -24.14 0.55 -1.28
N LYS A 284 -23.49 -0.47 -0.73
CA LYS A 284 -22.05 -0.69 -0.90
C LYS A 284 -21.68 -0.84 -2.38
N ASN A 285 -20.46 -0.44 -2.73
CA ASN A 285 -19.88 -0.59 -4.07
C ASN A 285 -20.72 0.05 -5.18
N THR A 286 -21.33 1.21 -4.90
CA THR A 286 -22.12 1.97 -5.90
C THR A 286 -21.53 3.32 -6.23
N ILE A 287 -20.81 3.95 -5.29
CA ILE A 287 -20.21 5.29 -5.45
C ILE A 287 -18.70 5.17 -5.30
N PHE A 288 -17.98 5.73 -6.26
CA PHE A 288 -16.53 5.64 -6.36
C PHE A 288 -15.91 7.02 -6.62
N ASN A 289 -14.63 7.20 -6.30
CA ASN A 289 -13.87 8.39 -6.69
C ASN A 289 -13.14 8.18 -8.03
N THR A 290 -12.17 9.05 -8.33
CA THR A 290 -11.34 8.94 -9.55
C THR A 290 -10.40 7.73 -9.57
N TYR A 291 -10.16 7.09 -8.42
CA TYR A 291 -9.28 5.94 -8.25
C TYR A 291 -10.06 4.64 -7.99
N ASP A 292 -11.36 4.63 -8.30
CA ASP A 292 -12.27 3.50 -8.07
C ASP A 292 -12.35 3.05 -6.60
N LEU A 293 -12.03 3.95 -5.66
CA LEU A 293 -12.22 3.73 -4.23
C LEU A 293 -13.66 4.05 -3.83
N GLY A 294 -14.34 3.06 -3.26
CA GLY A 294 -15.70 3.21 -2.74
C GLY A 294 -15.76 3.88 -1.36
N LEU A 295 -16.99 4.14 -0.88
CA LEU A 295 -17.22 4.66 0.47
C LEU A 295 -16.80 3.63 1.54
N LEU A 296 -15.88 4.02 2.44
CA LEU A 296 -15.49 3.21 3.61
C LEU A 296 -16.69 2.99 4.54
N GLU A 297 -17.41 4.09 4.84
CA GLU A 297 -18.64 4.09 5.61
C GLU A 297 -19.80 4.42 4.69
N ASN A 298 -20.67 3.44 4.50
CA ASN A 298 -21.85 3.57 3.66
C ASN A 298 -23.07 4.10 4.44
N LYS A 299 -22.92 4.28 5.76
CA LYS A 299 -23.96 4.74 6.66
C LYS A 299 -23.52 6.01 7.36
N LYS A 300 -24.38 7.02 7.40
CA LYS A 300 -24.14 8.24 8.17
C LYS A 300 -25.39 8.63 8.93
N THR A 301 -25.20 9.08 10.17
CA THR A 301 -26.29 9.56 11.01
C THR A 301 -26.07 11.02 11.38
N ILE A 302 -27.17 11.75 11.58
CA ILE A 302 -27.16 13.11 12.07
C ILE A 302 -28.37 13.35 12.99
N ASN A 303 -28.14 13.98 14.14
CA ASN A 303 -29.19 14.34 15.08
C ASN A 303 -29.82 15.66 14.64
N LEU A 304 -31.13 15.64 14.37
CA LEU A 304 -31.88 16.80 13.88
C LEU A 304 -32.26 17.79 14.99
N GLY A 305 -31.96 17.47 16.25
CA GLY A 305 -32.28 18.28 17.43
C GLY A 305 -33.77 18.25 17.79
N THR A 306 -34.15 18.97 18.84
CA THR A 306 -35.55 19.04 19.25
C THR A 306 -36.38 19.85 18.25
N LEU A 307 -37.54 19.32 17.85
CA LEU A 307 -38.50 20.01 17.02
C LEU A 307 -39.66 20.57 17.85
N PHE A 308 -40.10 21.77 17.50
CA PHE A 308 -41.35 22.33 18.01
C PHE A 308 -42.48 22.10 16.99
N VAL A 309 -43.14 20.94 17.10
CA VAL A 309 -44.34 20.62 16.32
C VAL A 309 -45.56 20.87 17.20
N LEU A 310 -46.41 21.83 16.82
CA LEU A 310 -47.70 22.02 17.49
C LEU A 310 -48.66 20.90 17.08
N SER A 311 -49.25 20.20 18.06
CA SER A 311 -50.30 19.21 17.79
C SER A 311 -51.54 19.86 17.15
N GLN A 312 -52.32 19.08 16.42
CA GLN A 312 -53.57 19.56 15.82
C GLN A 312 -54.57 20.04 16.90
N THR A 313 -54.61 19.39 18.06
CA THR A 313 -55.45 19.81 19.18
C THR A 313 -55.01 21.15 19.75
N THR A 314 -53.70 21.37 19.94
CA THR A 314 -53.15 22.65 20.40
C THR A 314 -53.36 23.75 19.36
N LYS A 315 -53.19 23.45 18.06
CA LYS A 315 -53.52 24.39 16.97
C LYS A 315 -54.99 24.80 17.02
N GLN A 316 -55.91 23.83 17.18
CA GLN A 316 -57.34 24.13 17.27
C GLN A 316 -57.70 24.91 18.54
N GLN A 317 -57.09 24.57 19.68
CA GLN A 317 -57.25 25.31 20.93
C GLN A 317 -56.77 26.75 20.77
N LEU A 318 -55.63 26.97 20.12
CA LEU A 318 -55.11 28.32 19.82
C LEU A 318 -56.07 29.09 18.92
N ILE A 319 -56.61 28.47 17.86
CA ILE A 319 -57.61 29.12 17.00
C ILE A 319 -58.85 29.50 17.81
N ASN A 320 -59.36 28.61 18.65
CA ASN A 320 -60.53 28.89 19.50
C ASN A 320 -60.23 30.01 20.51
N ILE A 321 -59.02 30.07 21.08
CA ILE A 321 -58.59 31.14 21.99
C ILE A 321 -58.53 32.48 21.25
N VAL A 322 -57.96 32.51 20.03
CA VAL A 322 -57.92 33.71 19.20
C VAL A 322 -59.33 34.17 18.83
N GLN A 323 -60.21 33.26 18.42
CA GLN A 323 -61.61 33.60 18.13
C GLN A 323 -62.36 34.10 19.36
N LEU A 324 -62.13 33.51 20.54
CA LEU A 324 -62.70 34.00 21.79
C LEU A 324 -62.20 35.42 22.10
N ASN A 325 -60.91 35.67 21.88
CA ASN A 325 -60.32 37.00 22.04
C ASN A 325 -61.00 38.04 21.12
N ASP A 326 -61.21 37.70 19.85
CA ASP A 326 -61.92 38.57 18.91
C ASP A 326 -63.35 38.88 19.37
N VAL A 327 -64.08 37.86 19.83
CA VAL A 327 -65.44 38.03 20.37
C VAL A 327 -65.44 38.93 21.60
N MET A 328 -64.48 38.77 22.52
CA MET A 328 -64.35 39.64 23.69
C MET A 328 -64.08 41.08 23.27
N MET A 329 -63.19 41.32 22.31
CA MET A 329 -62.92 42.64 21.76
C MET A 329 -64.18 43.29 21.15
N TYR A 330 -64.91 42.57 20.29
CA TYR A 330 -66.15 43.10 19.69
C TYR A 330 -67.23 43.38 20.75
N SER A 331 -67.34 42.53 21.78
CA SER A 331 -68.29 42.75 22.87
C SER A 331 -67.98 44.02 23.67
N MET A 332 -66.70 44.29 23.96
CA MET A 332 -66.27 45.51 24.66
C MET A 332 -66.56 46.77 23.84
N VAL A 333 -66.26 46.76 22.54
CA VAL A 333 -66.57 47.87 21.64
C VAL A 333 -68.08 48.08 21.52
N GLY A 334 -68.87 47.00 21.47
CA GLY A 334 -70.33 47.05 21.44
C GLY A 334 -70.94 47.66 22.70
N VAL A 335 -70.49 47.22 23.88
CA VAL A 335 -70.94 47.77 25.18
C VAL A 335 -70.55 49.24 25.32
N SER A 336 -69.33 49.59 24.90
CA SER A 336 -68.87 50.99 24.85
C SER A 336 -69.78 51.85 23.97
N SER A 337 -70.06 51.40 22.74
CA SER A 337 -70.94 52.09 21.79
C SER A 337 -72.36 52.27 22.32
N LEU A 338 -72.92 51.28 23.01
CA LEU A 338 -74.24 51.37 23.63
C LEU A 338 -74.26 52.37 24.81
N ALA A 339 -73.21 52.40 25.62
CA ALA A 339 -73.06 53.37 26.71
C ALA A 339 -73.03 54.82 26.18
N PHE A 340 -72.38 55.03 25.03
CA PHE A 340 -72.39 56.32 24.33
C PHE A 340 -73.80 56.69 23.84
N LEU A 341 -74.50 55.77 23.16
CA LEU A 341 -75.84 56.02 22.62
C LEU A 341 -76.90 56.29 23.71
N THR A 342 -76.74 55.69 24.89
CA THR A 342 -77.65 55.90 26.03
C THR A 342 -77.33 57.17 26.84
N GLY A 343 -76.32 57.94 26.43
CA GLY A 343 -75.95 59.21 27.06
C GLY A 343 -75.05 59.07 28.30
N ASN A 344 -74.54 57.87 28.59
CA ASN A 344 -73.67 57.63 29.74
C ASN A 344 -72.19 57.80 29.35
N ALA A 345 -71.77 59.05 29.17
CA ALA A 345 -70.42 59.41 28.71
C ALA A 345 -69.29 58.92 29.65
N ILE A 346 -69.56 58.85 30.96
CA ILE A 346 -68.58 58.36 31.95
C ILE A 346 -68.31 56.87 31.71
N MET A 347 -69.36 56.06 31.53
CA MET A 347 -69.20 54.62 31.25
C MET A 347 -68.50 54.36 29.92
N PHE A 348 -68.80 55.16 28.88
CA PHE A 348 -68.10 55.08 27.59
C PHE A 348 -66.59 55.29 27.73
N LEU A 349 -66.17 56.34 28.45
CA LEU A 349 -64.74 56.63 28.68
C LEU A 349 -64.05 55.51 29.48
N ILE A 350 -64.73 54.95 30.48
CA ILE A 350 -64.23 53.82 31.26
C ILE A 350 -63.98 52.60 30.36
N TYR A 351 -64.95 52.22 29.52
CA TYR A 351 -64.79 51.08 28.60
C TYR A 351 -63.70 51.30 27.55
N GLN A 352 -63.49 52.54 27.10
CA GLN A 352 -62.39 52.87 26.19
C GLN A 352 -61.02 52.69 26.84
N ILE A 353 -60.88 53.02 28.13
CA ILE A 353 -59.64 52.78 28.89
C ILE A 353 -59.40 51.28 29.05
N TYR A 354 -60.43 50.50 29.38
CA TYR A 354 -60.32 49.05 29.49
C TYR A 354 -59.93 48.40 28.15
N TYR A 355 -60.50 48.84 27.03
CA TYR A 355 -60.14 48.35 25.70
C TYR A 355 -58.68 48.68 25.35
N ASN A 356 -58.21 49.90 25.62
CA ASN A 356 -56.82 50.29 25.36
C ASN A 356 -55.83 49.50 26.24
N ASN A 357 -56.18 49.22 27.49
CA ASN A 357 -55.37 48.38 28.38
C ASN A 357 -55.37 46.90 27.98
N TYR A 358 -56.38 46.45 27.23
CA TYR A 358 -56.47 45.08 26.74
C TYR A 358 -55.61 44.84 25.48
N LEU A 359 -55.30 45.90 24.73
CA LEU A 359 -54.48 45.85 23.51
C LEU A 359 -52.97 46.03 23.75
N MET A 360 -52.58 46.61 24.90
CA MET A 360 -51.17 46.70 25.35
C MET A 360 -50.76 45.41 26.04
#